data_AF-A0A4Z1BSI4-F1
#
_entry.id   AF-A0A4Z1BSI4-F1
#
_cell.length_a   1.000
_cell.length_b   1.000
_cell.length_c   1.000
_cell.angle_alpha   90.00
_cell.angle_beta   90.00
_cell.angle_gamma   90.00
#
_symmetry.space_group_name_H-M   'P 1'
#
loop_
_entity.id
_entity.type
_entity.pdbx_description
1 polymer ?
#
loop_
_entity_poly.entity_id
_entity_poly.type
_entity_poly.pdbx_seq_one_letter_code
_entity_poly.pdbx_strand_id
1 'polypeptide(L)'
;MEVLMAIEITRTDMSTSELRAAAARTKDAKAVRRILAIAFVLEGADRKTAAEACGMDRQTLRDWVHRYNAEGIAGLSNRYSAGPSPLLNSEQKAELARMVREGPDLEADGVVRWRCV
;
A
#
# COMPACT_ATOMS: atom_id res chain seq x y z
N MET A 1 -14.44 -26.66 -0.52
CA MET A 1 -15.60 -25.97 -1.12
C MET A 1 -15.87 -24.76 -0.24
N GLU A 2 -15.21 -23.65 -0.55
CA GLU A 2 -15.38 -22.38 0.17
C GLU A 2 -16.26 -21.51 -0.72
N VAL A 3 -17.45 -21.17 -0.22
CA VAL A 3 -18.43 -20.41 -0.97
C VAL A 3 -17.83 -19.05 -1.28
N LEU A 4 -17.86 -18.66 -2.55
CA LEU A 4 -17.63 -17.31 -3.07
C LEU A 4 -18.63 -16.33 -2.45
N MET A 5 -18.52 -16.08 -1.14
CA MET A 5 -19.40 -15.17 -0.42
C MET A 5 -19.26 -13.79 -1.07
N ALA A 6 -20.41 -13.26 -1.49
CA ALA A 6 -20.57 -11.84 -1.75
C ALA A 6 -19.91 -11.09 -0.59
N ILE A 7 -18.96 -10.23 -0.89
CA ILE A 7 -18.31 -9.46 0.18
C ILE A 7 -19.30 -8.38 0.61
N GLU A 8 -19.70 -8.44 1.87
CA GLU A 8 -20.64 -7.51 2.47
C GLU A 8 -19.87 -6.33 3.06
N ILE A 9 -20.35 -5.11 2.84
CA ILE A 9 -19.88 -3.94 3.57
C ILE A 9 -20.64 -3.90 4.88
N THR A 10 -19.97 -4.26 5.97
CA THR A 10 -20.57 -4.31 7.31
C THR A 10 -20.40 -3.01 8.08
N ARG A 11 -19.44 -2.17 7.66
CA ARG A 11 -19.23 -0.84 8.24
C ARG A 11 -20.14 0.19 7.57
N THR A 12 -21.09 0.73 8.32
CA THR A 12 -22.08 1.71 7.86
C THR A 12 -22.03 3.03 8.65
N ASP A 13 -20.87 3.36 9.22
CA ASP A 13 -20.61 4.60 9.96
C ASP A 13 -20.54 5.84 9.05
N MET A 14 -20.46 5.65 7.73
CA MET A 14 -20.50 6.70 6.72
C MET A 14 -21.56 6.42 5.66
N SER A 15 -22.32 7.44 5.31
CA SER A 15 -23.22 7.43 4.16
C SER A 15 -22.46 7.49 2.83
N THR A 16 -23.14 7.14 1.74
CA THR A 16 -22.57 7.22 0.37
C THR A 16 -22.19 8.65 -0.02
N SER A 17 -22.97 9.65 0.41
CA SER A 17 -22.64 11.06 0.18
C SER A 17 -21.40 11.50 0.96
N GLU A 18 -21.24 11.04 2.20
CA GLU A 18 -20.03 11.31 3.00
C GLU A 18 -18.78 10.64 2.41
N LEU A 19 -18.91 9.41 1.89
CA LEU A 19 -17.83 8.73 1.16
C LEU A 19 -17.44 9.51 -0.10
N ARG A 20 -18.41 9.97 -0.89
CA ARG A 20 -18.14 10.80 -2.08
C ARG A 20 -17.48 12.13 -1.71
N ALA A 21 -17.94 12.77 -0.64
CA ALA A 21 -17.34 14.00 -0.14
C ALA A 21 -15.90 13.75 0.38
N ALA A 22 -15.64 12.62 1.03
CA ALA A 22 -14.30 12.23 1.47
C ALA A 22 -13.38 11.95 0.28
N ALA A 23 -13.88 11.28 -0.77
CA ALA A 23 -13.15 11.09 -2.02
C ALA A 23 -12.75 12.42 -2.65
N ALA A 24 -13.65 13.40 -2.72
CA ALA A 24 -13.37 14.73 -3.27
C ALA A 24 -12.28 15.50 -2.50
N ARG A 25 -12.10 15.24 -1.20
CA ARG A 25 -11.05 15.84 -0.36
C ARG A 25 -9.73 15.07 -0.37
N THR A 26 -9.70 13.87 -0.95
CA THR A 26 -8.53 12.98 -0.90
C THR A 26 -7.56 13.28 -2.05
N LYS A 27 -6.28 13.47 -1.74
CA LYS A 27 -5.22 13.76 -2.73
C LYS A 27 -4.68 12.51 -3.43
N ASP A 28 -4.71 11.35 -2.77
CA ASP A 28 -4.25 10.09 -3.36
C ASP A 28 -5.31 9.54 -4.32
N ALA A 29 -5.04 9.62 -5.62
CA ALA A 29 -5.93 9.12 -6.67
C ALA A 29 -6.24 7.62 -6.56
N LYS A 30 -5.38 6.80 -5.94
CA LYS A 30 -5.69 5.39 -5.70
C LYS A 30 -6.70 5.26 -4.55
N ALA A 31 -6.49 5.97 -3.46
CA ALA A 31 -7.45 6.06 -2.35
C ALA A 31 -8.82 6.58 -2.82
N VAL A 32 -8.86 7.64 -3.65
CA VAL A 32 -10.10 8.17 -4.25
C VAL A 32 -10.90 7.07 -4.95
N ARG A 33 -10.27 6.31 -5.87
CA ARG A 33 -10.94 5.23 -6.61
C ARG A 33 -11.52 4.17 -5.68
N ARG A 34 -10.82 3.84 -4.59
CA ARG A 34 -11.26 2.84 -3.61
C ARG A 34 -12.44 3.34 -2.79
N ILE A 35 -12.40 4.60 -2.35
CA ILE A 35 -13.53 5.22 -1.63
C ILE A 35 -14.77 5.25 -2.51
N LEU A 36 -14.63 5.63 -3.78
CA LEU A 36 -15.73 5.62 -4.75
C LEU A 36 -16.26 4.21 -5.00
N ALA A 37 -15.40 3.20 -5.06
CA ALA A 37 -15.83 1.81 -5.22
C ALA A 37 -16.67 1.32 -4.04
N ILE A 38 -16.31 1.70 -2.80
CA ILE A 38 -17.13 1.42 -1.61
C ILE A 38 -18.49 2.12 -1.71
N ALA A 39 -18.51 3.39 -2.13
CA ALA A 39 -19.76 4.13 -2.32
C ALA A 39 -20.67 3.46 -3.36
N PHE A 40 -20.14 3.02 -4.50
CA PHE A 40 -20.92 2.32 -5.52
C PHE A 40 -21.54 1.01 -5.00
N VAL A 41 -20.80 0.22 -4.23
CA VAL A 41 -21.33 -1.03 -3.66
C VAL A 41 -22.45 -0.73 -2.65
N LEU A 42 -22.29 0.31 -1.82
CA LEU A 42 -23.34 0.75 -0.90
C LEU A 42 -24.57 1.34 -1.61
N GLU A 43 -24.40 1.90 -2.81
CA GLU A 43 -25.48 2.33 -3.70
C GLU A 43 -26.18 1.17 -4.42
N GLY A 44 -25.75 -0.08 -4.18
CA GLY A 44 -26.36 -1.29 -4.72
C GLY A 44 -25.77 -1.76 -6.04
N ALA A 45 -24.68 -1.15 -6.53
CA ALA A 45 -23.97 -1.66 -7.69
C ALA A 45 -23.37 -3.04 -7.39
N ASP A 46 -23.42 -3.94 -8.36
CA ASP A 46 -22.72 -5.21 -8.23
C ASP A 46 -21.20 -5.00 -8.22
N ARG A 47 -20.48 -5.95 -7.61
CA ARG A 47 -19.02 -5.85 -7.40
C ARG A 47 -18.23 -5.73 -8.70
N LYS A 48 -18.70 -6.31 -9.81
CA LYS A 48 -18.01 -6.22 -11.10
C LYS A 48 -18.10 -4.79 -11.61
N THR A 49 -19.33 -4.26 -11.68
CA THR A 49 -19.59 -2.89 -12.14
C THR A 49 -18.84 -1.85 -11.29
N ALA A 50 -18.89 -1.98 -9.96
CA ALA A 50 -18.19 -1.06 -9.07
C ALA A 50 -16.66 -1.10 -9.26
N ALA A 51 -16.08 -2.29 -9.44
CA ALA A 51 -14.65 -2.45 -9.66
C ALA A 51 -14.20 -1.87 -11.00
N GLU A 52 -14.92 -2.20 -12.08
CA GLU A 52 -14.64 -1.70 -13.44
C GLU A 52 -14.75 -0.18 -13.52
N ALA A 53 -15.81 0.40 -12.96
CA ALA A 53 -16.00 1.86 -12.89
C ALA A 53 -14.88 2.58 -12.14
N CYS A 54 -14.25 1.89 -11.17
CA CYS A 54 -13.17 2.43 -10.36
C CYS A 54 -11.77 1.96 -10.79
N GLY A 55 -11.65 1.32 -11.95
CA GLY A 55 -10.36 0.93 -12.55
C GLY A 55 -9.60 -0.13 -11.77
N MET A 56 -10.31 -1.12 -11.20
CA MET A 56 -9.70 -2.27 -10.52
C MET A 56 -10.44 -3.56 -10.86
N ASP A 57 -9.82 -4.71 -10.57
CA ASP A 57 -10.50 -5.99 -10.69
C ASP A 57 -11.33 -6.33 -9.43
N ARG A 58 -12.17 -7.36 -9.55
CA ARG A 58 -13.10 -7.78 -8.49
C ARG A 58 -12.40 -8.28 -7.23
N GLN A 59 -11.24 -8.93 -7.37
CA GLN A 59 -10.47 -9.44 -6.22
C GLN A 59 -9.82 -8.27 -5.49
N THR A 60 -9.26 -7.31 -6.22
CA THR A 60 -8.75 -6.07 -5.64
C THR A 60 -9.84 -5.34 -4.86
N LEU A 61 -11.05 -5.16 -5.43
CA LEU A 61 -12.16 -4.53 -4.70
C LEU A 61 -12.54 -5.32 -3.44
N ARG A 62 -12.55 -6.66 -3.50
CA ARG A 62 -12.79 -7.50 -2.33
C ARG A 62 -11.80 -7.20 -1.20
N ASP A 63 -10.52 -7.13 -1.50
CA ASP A 63 -9.49 -6.86 -0.49
C ASP A 63 -9.61 -5.44 0.11
N TRP A 64 -10.09 -4.47 -0.68
CA TRP A 64 -10.40 -3.12 -0.17
C TRP A 64 -11.64 -3.09 0.72
N VAL A 65 -12.70 -3.84 0.39
CA VAL A 65 -13.88 -3.92 1.25
C VAL A 65 -13.53 -4.55 2.60
N HIS A 66 -12.72 -5.62 2.63
CA HIS A 66 -12.26 -6.21 3.89
C HIS A 66 -11.53 -5.18 4.77
N ARG A 67 -10.65 -4.37 4.18
CA ARG A 67 -9.96 -3.31 4.93
C ARG A 67 -10.83 -2.14 5.30
N TYR A 68 -11.79 -1.76 4.46
CA TYR A 68 -12.78 -0.77 4.85
C TYR A 68 -13.60 -1.26 6.06
N ASN A 69 -14.05 -2.51 6.05
CA ASN A 69 -14.77 -3.08 7.18
C ASN A 69 -13.92 -3.12 8.47
N ALA A 70 -12.60 -3.32 8.37
CA ALA A 70 -11.70 -3.29 9.52
C ALA A 70 -11.38 -1.87 9.99
N GLU A 71 -11.01 -0.96 9.09
CA GLU A 71 -10.33 0.31 9.42
C GLU A 71 -10.99 1.57 8.86
N GLY A 72 -12.08 1.45 8.11
CA GLY A 72 -12.81 2.55 7.49
C GLY A 72 -12.00 3.18 6.35
N ILE A 73 -12.21 4.48 6.10
CA ILE A 73 -11.48 5.20 5.05
C ILE A 73 -9.96 5.18 5.27
N ALA A 74 -9.50 5.15 6.53
CA ALA A 74 -8.06 5.09 6.83
C ALA A 74 -7.41 3.82 6.23
N GLY A 75 -8.15 2.71 6.14
CA GLY A 75 -7.70 1.45 5.53
C GLY A 75 -7.61 1.48 4.00
N LEU A 76 -8.13 2.51 3.34
CA LEU A 76 -8.19 2.63 1.88
C LEU A 76 -6.95 3.29 1.25
N SER A 77 -6.02 3.74 2.09
CA SER A 77 -4.70 4.21 1.66
C SER A 77 -3.73 3.04 1.41
N ASN A 78 -2.68 3.30 0.63
CA ASN A 78 -1.56 2.36 0.57
C ASN A 78 -0.85 2.31 1.92
N ARG A 79 -0.47 1.10 2.34
CA ARG A 79 0.48 0.93 3.43
C ARG A 79 1.87 0.82 2.85
N TYR A 80 2.79 1.55 3.45
CA TYR A 80 4.21 1.36 3.24
C TYR A 80 4.72 0.60 4.46
N SER A 81 5.23 -0.61 4.24
CA SER A 81 6.01 -1.28 5.28
C SER A 81 7.35 -0.56 5.43
N ALA A 82 7.98 -0.67 6.60
CA ALA A 82 9.31 -0.08 6.85
C ALA A 82 10.43 -0.68 5.97
N GLY A 83 10.09 -1.60 5.07
CA GLY A 83 11.03 -2.42 4.34
C GLY A 83 11.65 -3.51 5.24
N PRO A 84 12.54 -4.34 4.68
CA PRO A 84 13.35 -5.27 5.45
C PRO A 84 14.24 -4.52 6.44
N SER A 85 14.47 -5.11 7.62
CA SER A 85 15.49 -4.61 8.54
C SER A 85 16.86 -4.53 7.84
N PRO A 86 17.61 -3.42 7.98
CA PRO A 86 18.94 -3.32 7.41
C PRO A 86 19.85 -4.45 7.89
N LEU A 87 20.64 -5.03 6.97
CA LEU A 87 21.60 -6.10 7.31
C LEU A 87 22.72 -5.62 8.24
N LEU A 88 23.11 -4.34 8.12
CA LEU A 88 24.15 -3.73 8.94
C LEU A 88 23.53 -2.85 10.03
N ASN A 89 23.99 -3.06 11.26
CA ASN A 89 23.67 -2.19 12.39
C ASN A 89 24.41 -0.83 12.26
N SER A 90 24.13 0.11 13.16
CA SER A 90 24.71 1.46 13.10
C SER A 90 26.23 1.49 13.21
N GLU A 91 26.81 0.61 14.03
CA GLU A 91 28.26 0.50 14.21
C GLU A 91 28.93 -0.06 12.95
N GLN A 92 28.38 -1.13 12.38
CA GLN A 92 28.85 -1.72 11.12
C GLN A 92 28.71 -0.75 9.94
N LYS A 93 27.67 0.09 9.92
CA LYS A 93 27.53 1.16 8.93
C LYS A 93 28.59 2.24 9.09
N ALA A 94 28.92 2.62 10.32
CA ALA A 94 29.98 3.58 10.59
C ALA A 94 31.35 3.04 10.17
N GLU A 95 31.59 1.75 10.43
CA GLU A 95 32.80 1.04 10.02
C GLU A 95 32.91 0.94 8.49
N LEU A 96 31.84 0.50 7.82
CA LEU A 96 31.79 0.46 6.37
C LEU A 96 32.01 1.85 5.77
N ALA A 97 31.41 2.90 6.35
CA ALA A 97 31.61 4.27 5.89
C ALA A 97 33.05 4.77 6.10
N ARG A 98 33.77 4.24 7.10
CA ARG A 98 35.20 4.50 7.28
C ARG A 98 36.01 3.79 6.20
N MET A 99 35.81 2.48 6.00
CA MET A 99 36.50 1.69 4.96
C MET A 99 36.31 2.29 3.56
N VAL A 100 35.09 2.72 3.23
CA VAL A 100 34.79 3.35 1.94
C VAL A 100 35.55 4.68 1.77
N ARG A 101 35.73 5.46 2.85
CA ARG A 101 36.46 6.74 2.81
C ARG A 101 37.97 6.56 2.74
N GLU A 102 38.50 5.56 3.43
CA GLU A 102 39.93 5.22 3.41
C GLU A 102 40.36 4.66 2.05
N GLY A 103 39.42 4.05 1.31
CA GLY A 103 39.73 3.40 0.04
C GLY A 103 40.23 1.98 0.25
N PRO A 104 40.37 1.19 -0.82
CA PRO A 104 40.80 -0.20 -0.70
C PRO A 104 42.30 -0.28 -0.49
N ASP A 105 42.71 -1.24 0.34
CA ASP A 105 44.10 -1.67 0.43
C ASP A 105 44.35 -2.77 -0.62
N LEU A 106 45.37 -2.59 -1.48
CA LEU A 106 45.61 -3.52 -2.57
C LEU A 106 46.02 -4.92 -2.09
N GLU A 107 46.76 -5.02 -0.98
CA GLU A 107 47.25 -6.29 -0.47
C GLU A 107 46.16 -7.06 0.29
N ALA A 108 45.32 -6.35 1.07
CA ALA A 108 44.24 -6.95 1.85
C ALA A 108 42.95 -7.15 1.06
N ASP A 109 42.53 -6.16 0.26
CA ASP A 109 41.24 -6.14 -0.43
C ASP A 109 41.33 -6.60 -1.90
N GLY A 110 42.53 -6.63 -2.48
CA GLY A 110 42.77 -7.11 -3.86
C GLY A 110 42.17 -6.24 -4.96
N VAL A 111 41.70 -5.04 -4.63
CA VAL A 111 41.07 -4.09 -5.57
C VAL A 111 41.71 -2.71 -5.43
N VAL A 112 41.75 -1.97 -6.54
CA VAL A 112 42.34 -0.61 -6.56
C VAL A 112 41.32 0.50 -6.35
N ARG A 113 40.02 0.18 -6.44
CA ARG A 113 38.95 1.19 -6.33
C ARG A 113 37.60 0.59 -5.94
N TRP A 114 36.98 1.15 -4.91
CA TRP A 114 35.55 0.97 -4.64
C TRP A 114 34.72 1.72 -5.70
N ARG A 115 33.73 1.04 -6.30
CA ARG A 115 32.76 1.66 -7.22
C ARG A 115 31.35 1.39 -6.71
N CYS A 116 30.55 2.45 -6.59
CA CYS A 116 29.11 2.31 -6.43
C CYS A 116 28.52 1.94 -7.80
N VAL A 117 27.70 0.89 -7.85
CA VAL A 117 26.96 0.44 -9.03
C VAL A 117 25.47 0.59 -8.81
#